data_AF-A0A971H7Y2-F1
#
_entry.id   AF-A0A971H7Y2-F1
#
_cell.length_a   1.000
_cell.length_b   1.000
_cell.length_c   1.000
_cell.angle_alpha   90.00
_cell.angle_beta   90.00
_cell.angle_gamma   90.00
#
_symmetry.space_group_name_H-M   'P 1'
#
loop_
_entity.id
_entity.type
_entity.pdbx_description
1 polymer ?
#
loop_
_entity_poly.entity_id
_entity_poly.type
_entity_poly.pdbx_seq_one_letter_code
_entity_poly.pdbx_strand_id
1 'polypeptide(L)' 'MLDKIRKAIYDVANWICIVALFLIIVVLLIVVVGRYFFNFTPSWSEEFSLFLLVWVGLFSACIAE' A
#
# COMPACT_ATOMS: atom_id res chain seq x y z
N MET A 1 -16.00 8.86 24.90
CA MET A 1 -16.46 8.73 23.49
C MET A 1 -15.35 9.05 22.50
N LEU A 2 -14.60 10.14 22.70
CA LEU A 2 -13.41 10.48 21.92
C LEU A 2 -12.38 9.34 21.82
N ASP A 3 -12.11 8.61 22.91
CA ASP A 3 -11.12 7.52 22.90
C ASP A 3 -11.54 6.34 22.02
N LYS A 4 -12.84 6.04 21.95
CA LYS A 4 -13.37 4.99 21.06
C LYS A 4 -13.25 5.40 19.59
N ILE A 5 -13.52 6.68 19.29
CA ILE A 5 -13.40 7.23 17.93
C ILE A 5 -11.93 7.21 17.49
N ARG A 6 -11.02 7.64 18.36
CA ARG A 6 -9.58 7.63 18.08
C ARG A 6 -9.08 6.21 17.79
N LYS A 7 -9.48 5.24 18.61
CA LYS A 7 -9.11 3.83 18.43
C LYS A 7 -9.66 3.25 17.12
N ALA A 8 -10.90 3.58 16.77
CA ALA A 8 -11.50 3.16 15.50
C ALA A 8 -10.77 3.78 14.28
N ILE A 9 -10.36 5.05 14.37
CA ILE A 9 -9.58 5.70 13.31
C ILE A 9 -8.22 5.02 13.12
N TYR A 10 -7.51 4.71 14.21
CA TYR A 10 -6.24 3.98 14.12
C TYR A 10 -6.41 2.57 13.54
N ASP A 11 -7.44 1.83 13.94
CA ASP A 11 -7.70 0.50 13.39
C ASP A 11 -7.97 0.55 11.89
N VAL A 12 -8.77 1.52 11.43
CA VAL A 12 -9.06 1.71 10.00
C VAL A 12 -7.80 2.13 9.25
N ALA A 13 -7.01 3.07 9.78
CA ALA A 13 -5.76 3.51 9.16
C ALA A 13 -4.75 2.36 9.04
N ASN A 14 -4.62 1.56 10.10
CA ASN A 14 -3.75 0.38 10.10
C ASN A 14 -4.22 -0.65 9.07
N TRP A 15 -5.53 -0.90 8.98
CA TRP A 15 -6.08 -1.80 7.98
C TRP A 15 -5.81 -1.31 6.55
N ILE A 16 -5.93 0.00 6.30
CA ILE A 16 -5.58 0.61 5.02
C ILE A 16 -4.08 0.41 4.69
N CYS A 17 -3.18 0.61 5.66
CA CYS A 17 -1.74 0.34 5.47
C CYS A 17 -1.47 -1.11 5.08
N ILE A 18 -2.11 -2.07 5.77
CA ILE A 18 -1.95 -3.50 5.49
C ILE A 18 -2.41 -3.83 4.08
N VAL A 19 -3.58 -3.32 3.67
CA VAL A 19 -4.13 -3.54 2.32
C VAL A 19 -3.23 -2.90 1.26
N ALA A 20 -2.76 -1.67 1.48
CA ALA A 20 -1.89 -0.97 0.55
C ALA A 20 -0.54 -1.69 0.37
N LEU A 21 0.08 -2.18 1.46
CA LEU A 21 1.30 -3.00 1.41
C LEU A 21 1.08 -4.31 0.65
N PHE A 22 -0.04 -4.98 0.88
CA PHE A 22 -0.40 -6.18 0.13
C PHE A 22 -0.56 -5.90 -1.37
N LEU A 23 -1.17 -4.77 -1.71
CA LEU A 23 -1.34 -4.32 -3.09
C LEU A 23 0.00 -4.09 -3.80
N ILE A 24 0.99 -3.49 -3.11
CA ILE A 24 2.35 -3.36 -3.64
C ILE A 24 2.94 -4.74 -3.97
N ILE A 25 2.79 -5.72 -3.08
CA ILE A 25 3.28 -7.09 -3.32
C ILE A 25 2.63 -7.70 -4.55
N VAL A 26 1.31 -7.56 -4.71
CA VAL A 26 0.58 -8.07 -5.89
C VAL A 26 1.07 -7.40 -7.17
N VAL A 27 1.27 -6.08 -7.16
CA VAL A 27 1.79 -5.33 -8.31
C VAL A 27 3.20 -5.81 -8.68
N LEU A 28 4.07 -6.01 -7.69
CA LEU A 28 5.40 -6.55 -7.92
C LEU A 28 5.36 -7.97 -8.50
N LEU A 29 4.45 -8.83 -8.04
CA LEU A 29 4.25 -10.16 -8.62
C LEU A 29 3.82 -10.06 -10.09
N ILE A 30 2.91 -9.14 -10.43
CA ILE A 30 2.50 -8.91 -11.83
C ILE A 30 3.69 -8.43 -12.66
N VAL A 31 4.53 -7.54 -12.13
CA VAL A 31 5.74 -7.06 -12.82
C VAL A 31 6.74 -8.19 -13.05
N VAL A 32 6.97 -9.03 -12.04
CA VAL A 32 7.86 -10.20 -12.14
C VAL A 32 7.32 -11.17 -13.19
N VAL A 33 6.05 -11.57 -13.10
CA VAL A 33 5.43 -12.47 -14.07
C VAL A 33 5.45 -11.85 -15.47
N GLY A 34 5.07 -10.57 -15.61
CA GLY A 34 5.08 -9.85 -16.89
C GLY A 34 6.46 -9.77 -17.51
N ARG A 35 7.49 -9.47 -16.71
CA ARG A 35 8.88 -9.40 -17.17
C ARG A 35 9.42 -10.77 -17.60
N TYR A 36 9.20 -11.82 -16.80
CA TYR A 36 9.80 -13.14 -17.07
C TYR A 36 9.01 -14.00 -18.06
N PHE A 37 7.67 -13.89 -18.10
CA PHE A 37 6.83 -14.70 -19.00
C PHE A 37 6.41 -13.95 -20.27
N PHE A 38 6.13 -12.64 -20.17
CA PHE A 38 5.57 -11.86 -21.28
C PHE A 38 6.59 -10.89 -21.92
N ASN A 39 7.81 -10.78 -21.37
CA ASN A 39 8.84 -9.81 -21.76
C ASN A 39 8.34 -8.35 -21.85
N PHE A 40 7.20 -8.07 -21.20
CA PHE A 40 6.53 -6.78 -21.23
C PHE A 40 6.41 -6.30 -19.79
N THR A 41 7.01 -5.15 -19.50
CA THR A 41 6.93 -4.55 -18.17
C THR A 41 5.84 -3.47 -18.23
N PRO A 42 4.70 -3.66 -17.55
CA PRO A 42 3.62 -2.66 -17.59
C PRO A 42 4.10 -1.36 -16.97
N SER A 43 4.09 -0.25 -17.72
CA SER A 43 4.61 1.06 -17.28
C SER A 43 3.85 1.63 -16.07
N TRP A 44 2.57 1.28 -15.90
CA TRP A 44 1.75 1.76 -14.80
C TRP A 44 2.16 1.18 -13.43
N SER A 45 2.89 0.06 -13.39
CA SER A 45 3.26 -0.58 -12.11
C SER A 45 4.18 0.28 -11.26
N GLU A 46 5.03 1.09 -11.89
CA GLU A 46 6.02 1.90 -11.19
C GLU A 46 5.35 3.10 -10.50
N GLU A 47 4.53 3.84 -11.24
CA GLU A 47 3.77 4.99 -10.71
C GLU A 47 2.78 4.56 -9.64
N PHE A 48 2.10 3.43 -9.83
CA PHE A 48 1.13 2.90 -8.86
C PHE A 48 1.81 2.42 -7.56
N SER A 49 2.98 1.79 -7.66
CA SER A 49 3.75 1.39 -6.47
C SER A 49 4.25 2.59 -5.68
N LEU A 50 4.74 3.63 -6.36
CA LEU A 50 5.17 4.89 -5.74
C LEU A 50 4.01 5.60 -5.04
N PHE A 51 2.85 5.68 -5.68
CA PHE A 51 1.64 6.25 -5.08
C PHE A 51 1.27 5.52 -3.78
N LEU A 52 1.19 4.19 -3.81
CA LEU A 52 0.90 3.38 -2.63
C LEU A 52 1.93 3.57 -1.51
N LEU A 53 3.22 3.67 -1.85
CA LEU A 53 4.31 3.90 -0.91
C LEU A 53 4.18 5.24 -0.18
N VAL A 54 3.82 6.32 -0.88
CA VAL A 54 3.61 7.64 -0.27
C VAL A 54 2.48 7.61 0.75
N TRP A 55 1.34 7.00 0.40
CA TRP A 55 0.20 6.90 1.33
C TRP A 55 0.49 6.02 2.53
N VAL A 56 1.15 4.87 2.34
CA VAL A 56 1.59 4.01 3.45
C VAL A 56 2.56 4.77 4.36
N GLY A 57 3.51 5.52 3.80
CA GLY A 57 4.45 6.32 4.59
C GLY A 57 3.75 7.36 5.46
N LEU A 58 2.78 8.10 4.90
CA LEU A 58 2.00 9.09 5.64
C LEU A 58 1.15 8.45 6.75
N PHE A 59 0.43 7.38 6.44
CA PHE A 59 -0.39 6.69 7.45
C PHE A 59 0.47 6.01 8.52
N SER A 60 1.62 5.43 8.15
CA SER A 60 2.56 4.84 9.11
C SER A 60 3.14 5.87 10.07
N ALA A 61 3.43 7.09 9.60
CA ALA A 61 3.89 8.17 10.47
C ALA A 61 2.80 8.56 11.48
N CYS A 62 1.55 8.67 11.02
CA CYS A 62 0.42 9.04 11.87
C CYS A 62 0.07 7.97 12.94
N ILE A 63 0.32 6.69 12.66
CA ILE A 63 0.10 5.59 13.62
C ILE A 63 1.22 5.50 14.67
N ALA A 64 2.43 5.94 14.33
CA ALA A 64 3.59 5.90 15.25
C ALA A 64 3.49 6.92 16.41
N GLU A 65 2.57 7.89 16.31
CA GLU A 65 2.25 8.92 17.31
C GLU A 65 0.97 8.61 18.11
#